data_AF-A0A196P9Q7-F1
#
_entry.id   AF-A0A196P9Q7-F1
#
_cell.length_a   1.000
_cell.length_b   1.000
_cell.length_c   1.000
_cell.angle_alpha   90.00
_cell.angle_beta   90.00
_cell.angle_gamma   90.00
#
_symmetry.space_group_name_H-M   'P 1'
#
loop_
_entity.id
_entity.type
_entity.pdbx_description
1 polymer ?
#
loop_
_entity_poly.entity_id
_entity_poly.type
_entity_poly.pdbx_seq_one_letter_code
_entity_poly.pdbx_strand_id
1 'polypeptide(L)'
;MKHGDKALKNLARTGRDQAEASRKWFAALLWRAFPTHSEADLALRAARVLDVSPRQVTNWLRCNNDASLRYVMAVMAIAGAEVVFDKIEGRR
;
A
#
# COMPACT_ATOMS: atom_id res chain seq x y z
N MET A 1 -31.39 19.74 30.88
CA MET A 1 -32.02 18.66 30.09
C MET A 1 -30.99 18.15 29.08
N LYS A 2 -30.58 16.89 29.21
CA LYS A 2 -29.72 16.20 28.24
C LYS A 2 -30.56 15.86 27.01
N HIS A 3 -30.12 16.21 25.81
CA HIS A 3 -30.37 15.41 24.60
C HIS A 3 -29.05 15.32 23.84
N GLY A 4 -28.53 14.10 23.77
CA GLY A 4 -27.26 13.77 23.17
C GLY A 4 -27.37 13.70 21.66
N ASP A 5 -27.07 14.80 20.99
CA ASP A 5 -26.85 14.87 19.53
C ASP A 5 -25.38 14.63 19.19
N LYS A 6 -24.78 13.58 19.76
CA LYS A 6 -23.46 13.12 19.33
C LYS A 6 -23.58 11.73 18.71
N ALA A 7 -23.53 11.76 17.39
CA ALA A 7 -22.83 10.78 16.60
C ALA A 7 -23.45 9.38 16.55
N LEU A 8 -24.64 9.29 15.96
CA LEU A 8 -24.87 8.23 14.96
C LEU A 8 -24.13 8.60 13.66
N LYS A 9 -22.82 8.86 13.75
CA LYS A 9 -21.96 8.97 12.58
C LYS A 9 -21.82 7.56 12.03
N ASN A 10 -22.67 7.20 11.07
CA ASN A 10 -22.62 6.01 10.21
C ASN A 10 -21.33 5.18 10.32
N LEU A 11 -21.21 4.37 11.37
CA LEU A 11 -20.00 3.58 11.67
C LEU A 11 -19.72 2.54 10.56
N ALA A 12 -20.79 2.10 9.90
CA ALA A 12 -20.75 1.19 8.76
C ALA A 12 -20.10 1.78 7.51
N ARG A 13 -20.08 3.12 7.35
CA ARG A 13 -19.42 3.78 6.23
C ARG A 13 -17.93 3.96 6.51
N THR A 14 -17.58 4.36 7.74
CA THR A 14 -16.18 4.48 8.17
C THR A 14 -15.38 3.20 7.97
N GLY A 15 -15.92 2.00 8.27
CA GLY A 15 -15.16 0.76 8.08
C GLY A 15 -14.77 0.48 6.61
N ARG A 16 -15.69 0.70 5.67
CA ARG A 16 -15.43 0.55 4.23
C ARG A 16 -14.48 1.62 3.71
N ASP A 17 -14.67 2.86 4.14
CA ASP A 17 -13.81 3.98 3.75
C ASP A 17 -12.36 3.76 4.22
N GLN A 18 -12.18 3.21 5.43
CA GLN A 18 -10.85 2.89 5.98
C GLN A 18 -10.17 1.74 5.22
N ALA A 19 -10.92 0.71 4.82
CA ALA A 19 -10.38 -0.38 4.01
C ALA A 19 -9.96 0.09 2.61
N GLU A 20 -10.75 0.97 1.98
CA GLU A 20 -10.40 1.56 0.70
C GLU A 20 -9.17 2.49 0.82
N ALA A 21 -9.12 3.32 1.85
CA ALA A 21 -7.96 4.19 2.13
C ALA A 21 -6.68 3.37 2.36
N SER A 22 -6.77 2.28 3.12
CA SER A 22 -5.65 1.38 3.39
C SER A 22 -5.12 0.72 2.12
N ARG A 23 -6.01 0.30 1.21
CA ARG A 23 -5.62 -0.29 -0.08
C ARG A 23 -4.96 0.73 -1.00
N LYS A 24 -5.50 1.94 -1.09
CA LYS A 24 -4.88 3.04 -1.88
C LYS A 24 -3.50 3.40 -1.35
N TRP A 25 -3.36 3.48 -0.03
CA TRP A 25 -2.06 3.70 0.61
C TRP A 25 -1.06 2.60 0.28
N PHE A 26 -1.47 1.33 0.37
CA PHE A 26 -0.59 0.21 0.06
C PHE A 26 -0.20 0.18 -1.44
N ALA A 27 -1.12 0.51 -2.34
CA ALA A 27 -0.81 0.66 -3.76
C ALA A 27 0.23 1.76 -4.01
N ALA A 28 0.11 2.91 -3.34
CA ALA A 28 1.12 3.98 -3.41
C ALA A 28 2.49 3.52 -2.87
N LEU A 29 2.50 2.73 -1.80
CA LEU A 29 3.72 2.16 -1.24
C LEU A 29 4.40 1.18 -2.21
N LEU A 30 3.63 0.37 -2.96
CA LEU A 30 4.16 -0.50 -4.02
C LEU A 30 4.83 0.31 -5.14
N TRP A 31 4.22 1.42 -5.57
CA TRP A 31 4.84 2.34 -6.54
C TRP A 31 6.13 2.97 -6.03
N ARG A 32 6.22 3.22 -4.71
CA ARG A 32 7.44 3.71 -4.09
C ARG A 32 8.52 2.62 -4.09
N ALA A 33 8.22 1.42 -3.58
CA ALA A 33 9.15 0.31 -3.45
C ALA A 33 9.67 -0.26 -4.78
N PHE A 34 8.93 -0.07 -5.88
CA PHE A 34 9.27 -0.58 -7.20
C PHE A 34 9.08 0.51 -8.27
N PRO A 35 10.01 1.49 -8.36
CA PRO A 35 9.87 2.60 -9.29
C PRO A 35 9.86 2.14 -10.76
N THR A 36 8.76 2.41 -11.45
CA THR A 36 8.60 2.21 -12.89
C THR A 36 7.45 3.08 -13.40
N HIS A 37 7.23 3.14 -14.71
CA HIS A 37 6.16 3.91 -15.35
C HIS A 37 4.99 3.02 -15.83
N SER A 38 5.04 1.71 -15.62
CA SER A 38 4.03 0.76 -16.10
C SER A 38 3.52 -0.15 -14.99
N GLU A 39 2.19 -0.24 -14.86
CA GLU A 39 1.52 -1.16 -13.91
C GLU A 39 1.94 -2.62 -14.15
N ALA A 40 2.11 -3.00 -15.43
CA ALA A 40 2.49 -4.36 -15.81
C ALA A 40 3.95 -4.67 -15.40
N ASP A 41 4.86 -3.72 -15.59
CA ASP A 41 6.25 -3.88 -15.19
C ASP A 41 6.39 -3.92 -13.67
N LEU A 42 5.65 -3.07 -12.95
CA LEU A 42 5.61 -3.08 -11.49
C LEU A 42 5.13 -4.45 -11.00
N ALA A 43 4.00 -4.94 -11.53
CA ALA A 43 3.43 -6.22 -11.14
C ALA A 43 4.40 -7.38 -11.32
N LEU A 44 5.16 -7.40 -12.43
CA LEU A 44 6.17 -8.43 -12.69
C LEU A 44 7.37 -8.36 -11.72
N ARG A 45 7.87 -7.15 -11.43
CA ARG A 45 9.02 -6.94 -10.53
C ARG A 45 8.66 -7.29 -9.09
N ALA A 46 7.58 -6.71 -8.58
CA ALA A 46 7.11 -6.94 -7.22
C ALA A 46 6.74 -8.42 -7.00
N ALA A 47 6.11 -9.07 -7.99
CA ALA A 47 5.80 -10.50 -7.93
C ALA A 47 7.03 -11.37 -7.67
N ARG A 48 8.14 -11.09 -8.36
CA ARG A 48 9.40 -11.84 -8.18
C ARG A 48 10.01 -11.61 -6.80
N VAL A 49 10.00 -10.37 -6.32
CA VAL A 49 10.61 -10.00 -5.02
C VAL A 49 9.78 -10.49 -3.84
N LEU A 50 8.46 -10.43 -3.96
CA LEU A 50 7.52 -10.82 -2.90
C LEU A 50 7.11 -12.30 -2.96
N ASP A 51 7.58 -13.04 -3.97
CA ASP A 51 7.24 -14.45 -4.23
C ASP A 51 5.72 -14.68 -4.32
N VAL A 52 5.05 -13.88 -5.16
CA VAL A 52 3.60 -13.94 -5.41
C VAL A 52 3.32 -13.87 -6.91
N SER A 53 2.08 -14.16 -7.31
CA SER A 53 1.69 -14.01 -8.71
C SER A 53 1.60 -12.52 -9.14
N PRO A 54 1.93 -12.16 -10.39
CA PRO A 54 1.71 -10.80 -10.91
C PRO A 54 0.26 -10.34 -10.78
N ARG A 55 -0.69 -11.27 -10.97
CA ARG A 55 -2.12 -11.01 -10.79
C ARG A 55 -2.46 -10.53 -9.38
N GLN A 56 -1.83 -11.12 -8.36
CA GLN A 56 -2.04 -10.72 -6.97
C GLN A 56 -1.56 -9.28 -6.74
N VAL A 57 -0.42 -8.90 -7.33
CA VAL A 57 0.08 -7.52 -7.27
C VAL A 57 -0.86 -6.57 -8.01
N THR A 58 -1.32 -6.93 -9.21
CA THR A 58 -2.32 -6.14 -9.95
C THR A 58 -3.60 -5.92 -9.14
N ASN A 59 -4.07 -6.95 -8.42
CA ASN A 59 -5.23 -6.80 -7.54
C ASN A 59 -4.98 -5.83 -6.39
N TRP A 60 -3.77 -5.79 -5.83
CA TRP A 60 -3.39 -4.79 -4.82
C TRP A 60 -3.33 -3.38 -5.40
N LEU A 61 -2.69 -3.20 -6.57
CA LEU A 61 -2.60 -1.90 -7.25
C LEU A 61 -3.98 -1.33 -7.59
N ARG A 62 -4.91 -2.19 -8.01
CA ARG A 62 -6.29 -1.81 -8.33
C ARG A 62 -7.20 -1.74 -7.10
N CYS A 63 -6.65 -1.91 -5.90
CA CYS A 63 -7.41 -1.91 -4.65
C CYS A 63 -8.54 -2.95 -4.60
N ASN A 64 -8.42 -4.06 -5.34
CA ASN A 64 -9.42 -5.12 -5.34
C ASN A 64 -9.34 -5.99 -4.08
N ASN A 65 -8.11 -6.25 -3.61
CA ASN A 65 -7.85 -7.11 -2.45
C ASN A 65 -6.92 -6.41 -1.46
N ASP A 66 -7.03 -6.80 -0.18
CA ASP A 66 -6.08 -6.41 0.84
C ASP A 66 -4.79 -7.25 0.76
N ALA A 67 -3.67 -6.65 1.15
CA ALA A 67 -2.43 -7.36 1.36
C ALA A 67 -2.34 -7.83 2.82
N SER A 68 -1.82 -9.03 3.05
CA SER A 68 -1.54 -9.47 4.41
C SER A 68 -0.41 -8.63 5.02
N LEU A 69 -0.39 -8.56 6.36
CA LEU A 69 0.61 -7.78 7.09
C LEU A 69 2.05 -8.14 6.70
N ARG A 70 2.33 -9.41 6.39
CA ARG A 70 3.64 -9.87 5.91
C ARG A 70 4.09 -9.10 4.67
N TYR A 71 3.21 -8.95 3.67
CA TYR A 71 3.55 -8.23 2.44
C TYR A 71 3.63 -6.73 2.67
N VAL A 72 2.78 -6.17 3.54
CA VAL A 72 2.85 -4.76 3.94
C VAL A 72 4.22 -4.44 4.56
N MET A 73 4.68 -5.26 5.50
CA MET A 73 5.99 -5.10 6.13
C MET A 73 7.14 -5.25 5.15
N ALA A 74 7.07 -6.24 4.24
CA ALA A 74 8.11 -6.44 3.22
C ALA A 74 8.23 -5.24 2.28
N VAL A 75 7.11 -4.73 1.77
CA VAL A 75 7.11 -3.56 0.87
C VAL A 75 7.55 -2.30 1.61
N MET A 76 7.16 -2.11 2.88
CA MET A 76 7.66 -1.00 3.71
C MET A 76 9.17 -1.07 3.91
N ALA A 77 9.74 -2.26 4.12
CA ALA A 77 11.19 -2.41 4.25
C ALA A 77 11.93 -2.05 2.95
N ILE A 78 11.38 -2.41 1.79
CA ILE A 78 11.95 -2.07 0.47
C ILE A 78 11.86 -0.56 0.21
N ALA A 79 10.66 0.03 0.35
CA ALA A 79 10.47 1.48 0.18
C ALA A 79 11.27 2.30 1.21
N GLY A 80 11.44 1.79 2.43
CA GLY A 80 12.22 2.42 3.48
C GLY A 80 13.73 2.31 3.25
N ALA A 81 14.21 1.20 2.69
CA ALA A 81 15.61 1.04 2.29
C ALA A 81 16.00 2.11 1.26
N GLU A 82 15.12 2.43 0.30
CA GLU A 82 15.38 3.49 -0.68
C GLU A 82 15.57 4.89 -0.05
N VAL A 83 14.87 5.22 1.04
CA VAL A 83 15.07 6.49 1.78
C VAL A 83 16.44 6.55 2.47
N VAL A 84 17.01 5.40 2.83
CA VAL A 84 18.36 5.31 3.40
C VAL A 84 19.42 5.33 2.28
N PHE A 85 19.15 4.72 1.12
CA PHE A 85 20.07 4.71 -0.02
C PHE A 85 20.26 6.10 -0.65
N ASP A 86 19.20 6.92 -0.80
CA ASP A 86 19.32 8.32 -1.26
C ASP A 86 20.27 9.16 -0.37
N LYS A 87 20.39 8.81 0.92
CA LYS A 87 21.26 9.52 1.87
C LYS A 87 22.70 9.00 1.88
N ILE A 88 22.93 7.79 1.35
CA ILE A 88 24.26 7.18 1.24
C ILE A 88 24.89 7.50 -0.11
N GLU A 89 24.11 7.60 -1.19
CA GLU A 89 24.59 7.94 -2.53
C GLU A 89 24.86 9.46 -2.71
N GLY A 90 24.38 10.29 -1.77
CA GLY A 90 24.67 11.72 -1.67
C GLY A 90 25.97 12.09 -0.92
N ARG A 91 27.05 11.30 -1.04
CA ARG A 91 28.40 11.72 -0.62
C ARG A 91 29.35 11.66 -1.80
N ARG A 92 29.51 12.81 -2.44
CA ARG A 92 30.68 13.15 -3.25
C ARG A 92 31.47 14.22 -2.51
#